data_AF-A0A955V4R8-F1
#
_entry.id   AF-A0A955V4R8-F1
#
_cell.length_a   1.000
_cell.length_b   1.000
_cell.length_c   1.000
_cell.angle_alpha   90.00
_cell.angle_beta   90.00
_cell.angle_gamma   90.00
#
_symmetry.space_group_name_H-M   'P 1'
#
loop_
_entity.id
_entity.type
_entity.pdbx_description
1 polymer ?
#
loop_
_entity_poly.entity_id
_entity_poly.type
_entity_poly.pdbx_seq_one_letter_code
_entity_poly.pdbx_strand_id
1 'polypeptide(L)'
;PPAGGWEQHMLQELLDGRDEGRRNPVIVLAEGACDSDGNPITADQVKQVVERGFGGEVRVTVLGHVQRGGAPSAFDRNLGTILGHAAAQALIDDTVGDAPVVIGTRGNRVVHVPLAECLAQNDAVVEAIRAHDYPRAMALRGHGFKEGHAILRTMLQARPSASEPKPRRLRLAVLNAGAPAPGMNAAVRAAVRIGLDKGHEMLGVDNGFQGLIEGHVRPLGWMDVSGWVSRGGSELGARRTKLVGKELYAIARTLENERIDGLLVVGGWTAYVGAHAIYHERGNYPACDIPIVCLPASIDNNLPGSELSIGADTALNSIVWALDRIRLSASAQHRCFVVEVMGRRCGYLAMMSALASGAERAYLHERGVTVGDLLGDVEALKRGFLAGRRLGLVIRNEMANDVYDARFMGALYEEESGDLFDVRVAILGHLQQGGAPTPFDRIHATRLAGECIDHLIAEAGGSEPGTSSFVGLDGGKTRFWDLQDFPRMVDLGNERPRAQWWLALQGVADALGRADRGTDG
;
A
#
# COMPACT_ATOMS: atom_id res chain seq x y z
N PRO A 1 -12.64 24.14 6.47
CA PRO A 1 -11.93 25.39 6.85
C PRO A 1 -11.98 25.57 8.35
N PRO A 2 -10.95 26.16 8.98
CA PRO A 2 -11.03 26.50 10.38
C PRO A 2 -11.91 27.75 10.57
N ALA A 3 -12.58 27.84 11.72
CA ALA A 3 -13.39 29.00 12.09
C ALA A 3 -12.50 30.17 12.54
N GLY A 4 -13.09 31.32 12.84
CA GLY A 4 -12.38 32.43 13.48
C GLY A 4 -11.64 31.98 14.76
N GLY A 5 -10.44 32.52 14.99
CA GLY A 5 -9.56 32.13 16.10
C GLY A 5 -8.71 30.89 15.81
N TRP A 6 -8.58 30.51 14.54
CA TRP A 6 -7.76 29.37 14.10
C TRP A 6 -6.28 29.59 14.42
N GLU A 7 -5.82 30.84 14.45
CA GLU A 7 -4.45 31.22 14.76
C GLU A 7 -4.08 30.78 16.17
N GLN A 8 -4.92 31.10 17.15
CA GLN A 8 -4.71 30.73 18.55
C GLN A 8 -4.85 29.22 18.74
N HIS A 9 -5.85 28.59 18.11
CA HIS A 9 -6.03 27.15 18.21
C HIS A 9 -4.84 26.38 17.62
N MET A 10 -4.37 26.76 16.43
CA MET A 10 -3.19 26.18 15.80
C MET A 10 -1.96 26.36 16.69
N LEU A 11 -1.75 27.57 17.23
CA LEU A 11 -0.63 27.83 18.12
C LEU A 11 -0.68 26.96 19.37
N GLN A 12 -1.85 26.79 19.99
CA GLN A 12 -2.00 25.94 21.16
C GLN A 12 -1.67 24.48 20.85
N GLU A 13 -2.15 23.93 19.72
CA GLU A 13 -1.83 22.57 19.30
C GLU A 13 -0.32 22.35 19.08
N LEU A 14 0.38 23.38 18.57
CA LEU A 14 1.83 23.33 18.44
C LEU A 14 2.53 23.31 19.80
N LEU A 15 2.12 24.20 20.71
CA LEU A 15 2.67 24.29 22.07
C LEU A 15 2.44 22.98 22.83
N ASP A 16 1.22 22.45 22.84
CA ASP A 16 0.88 21.15 23.42
C ASP A 16 1.77 20.06 22.80
N GLY A 17 1.94 20.07 21.47
CA GLY A 17 2.83 19.13 20.79
C GLY A 17 4.27 19.20 21.30
N ARG A 18 4.80 20.41 21.51
CA ARG A 18 6.16 20.61 22.02
C ARG A 18 6.30 20.11 23.46
N ASP A 19 5.31 20.38 24.30
CA ASP A 19 5.31 19.95 25.70
C ASP A 19 5.26 18.42 25.81
N GLU A 20 4.58 17.75 24.88
CA GLU A 20 4.60 16.29 24.70
C GLU A 20 5.90 15.77 24.05
N GLY A 21 6.85 16.64 23.67
CA GLY A 21 8.16 16.28 23.14
C GLY A 21 8.30 16.34 21.60
N ARG A 22 7.33 16.90 20.87
CA ARG A 22 7.43 17.14 19.42
C ARG A 22 8.41 18.29 19.16
N ARG A 23 9.62 17.94 18.68
CA ARG A 23 10.71 18.91 18.47
C ARG A 23 10.50 19.81 17.25
N ASN A 24 10.07 19.23 16.13
CA ASN A 24 10.01 19.90 14.83
C ASN A 24 8.59 19.84 14.27
N PRO A 25 7.74 20.84 14.53
CA PRO A 25 6.42 20.90 13.91
C PRO A 25 6.53 21.20 12.42
N VAL A 26 5.68 20.56 11.61
CA VAL A 26 5.54 20.80 10.18
C VAL A 26 4.09 21.16 9.91
N ILE A 27 3.87 22.33 9.29
CA ILE A 27 2.55 22.77 8.83
C ILE A 27 2.53 22.66 7.32
N VAL A 28 1.55 21.95 6.78
CA VAL A 28 1.29 21.87 5.34
C VAL A 28 0.11 22.78 5.04
N LEU A 29 0.35 23.83 4.25
CA LEU A 29 -0.67 24.78 3.83
C LEU A 29 -0.98 24.59 2.33
N ALA A 30 -2.23 24.32 2.01
CA ALA A 30 -2.68 24.22 0.62
C ALA A 30 -2.68 25.62 -0.04
N GLU A 31 -2.41 25.69 -1.34
CA GLU A 31 -2.39 26.96 -2.09
C GLU A 31 -3.73 27.71 -2.06
N GLY A 32 -4.85 26.97 -1.99
CA GLY A 32 -6.21 27.50 -1.90
C GLY A 32 -6.77 27.49 -0.47
N ALA A 33 -5.92 27.50 0.56
CA ALA A 33 -6.39 27.51 1.94
C ALA A 33 -7.17 28.80 2.26
N CYS A 34 -8.32 28.64 2.91
CA CYS A 34 -9.15 29.73 3.40
C CYS A 34 -9.76 29.40 4.76
N ASP A 35 -10.22 30.43 5.47
CA ASP A 35 -11.04 30.31 6.69
C ASP A 35 -12.53 30.02 6.35
N SER A 36 -13.38 29.93 7.37
CA SER A 36 -14.82 29.70 7.20
C SER A 36 -15.56 30.84 6.48
N ASP A 37 -14.98 32.04 6.47
CA ASP A 37 -15.56 33.22 5.81
C ASP A 37 -15.02 33.36 4.37
N GLY A 38 -14.17 32.41 3.94
CA GLY A 38 -13.53 32.38 2.63
C GLY A 38 -12.36 33.34 2.47
N ASN A 39 -11.87 33.94 3.55
CA ASN A 39 -10.66 34.76 3.49
C ASN A 39 -9.45 33.83 3.26
N PRO A 40 -8.53 34.18 2.34
CA PRO A 40 -7.33 33.39 2.11
C PRO A 40 -6.44 33.33 3.35
N ILE A 41 -5.98 32.13 3.69
CA ILE A 41 -4.96 31.90 4.73
C ILE A 41 -3.60 31.81 4.04
N THR A 42 -2.70 32.76 4.30
CA THR A 42 -1.39 32.83 3.64
C THR A 42 -0.28 32.22 4.51
N ALA A 43 0.81 31.77 3.85
CA ALA A 43 1.98 31.26 4.55
C ALA A 43 2.62 32.32 5.46
N ASP A 44 2.57 33.59 5.07
CA ASP A 44 3.09 34.71 5.88
C ASP A 44 2.24 34.94 7.14
N GLN A 45 0.92 34.83 7.04
CA GLN A 45 0.04 34.90 8.21
C GLN A 45 0.37 33.77 9.19
N VAL A 46 0.44 32.53 8.71
CA VAL A 46 0.82 31.36 9.52
C VAL A 46 2.19 31.56 10.17
N LYS A 47 3.18 32.02 9.40
CA LYS A 47 4.53 32.31 9.90
C LYS A 47 4.50 33.31 11.06
N GLN A 48 3.84 34.44 10.87
CA GLN A 48 3.76 35.49 11.89
C GLN A 48 3.09 35.00 13.17
N VAL A 49 2.04 34.19 13.07
CA VAL A 49 1.36 33.60 14.23
C VAL A 49 2.32 32.70 15.02
N VAL A 50 3.03 31.81 14.32
CA VAL A 50 3.94 30.85 14.95
C VAL A 50 5.17 31.55 15.53
N GLU A 51 5.76 32.54 14.85
CA GLU A 51 6.93 33.29 15.37
C GLU A 51 6.60 34.07 16.64
N ARG A 52 5.41 34.69 16.72
CA ARG A 52 4.99 35.46 17.91
C ARG A 52 4.71 34.59 19.12
N GLY A 53 4.19 33.38 18.91
CA GLY A 53 3.64 32.56 19.99
C GLY A 53 4.42 31.31 20.35
N PHE A 54 5.00 30.62 19.35
CA PHE A 54 5.70 29.35 19.57
C PHE A 54 7.13 29.59 20.05
N GLY A 55 7.79 30.65 19.55
CA GLY A 55 9.19 30.94 19.84
C GLY A 55 10.13 30.00 19.07
N GLY A 56 10.88 30.55 18.11
CA GLY A 56 11.78 29.80 17.24
C GLY A 56 11.84 30.39 15.83
N GLU A 57 12.83 29.96 15.05
CA GLU A 57 12.94 30.35 13.64
C GLU A 57 11.91 29.60 12.79
N VAL A 58 11.00 30.30 12.13
CA VAL A 58 10.02 29.69 11.22
C VAL A 58 10.49 29.83 9.79
N ARG A 59 10.64 28.69 9.11
CA ARG A 59 11.03 28.63 7.69
C ARG A 59 9.82 28.27 6.82
N VAL A 60 9.47 29.17 5.92
CA VAL A 60 8.45 28.94 4.90
C VAL A 60 9.13 28.35 3.66
N THR A 61 8.60 27.23 3.18
CA THR A 61 9.08 26.58 1.95
C THR A 61 7.91 26.43 0.98
N VAL A 62 8.00 27.08 -0.18
CA VAL A 62 7.04 26.93 -1.28
C VAL A 62 7.63 25.97 -2.30
N LEU A 63 7.05 24.78 -2.44
CA LEU A 63 7.57 23.74 -3.33
C LEU A 63 7.51 24.15 -4.82
N GLY A 64 6.48 24.91 -5.21
CA GLY A 64 6.31 25.37 -6.59
C GLY A 64 6.23 24.21 -7.59
N HIS A 65 6.91 24.37 -8.73
CA HIS A 65 6.80 23.46 -9.89
C HIS A 65 7.50 22.11 -9.72
N VAL A 66 8.28 21.89 -8.66
CA VAL A 66 8.88 20.57 -8.40
C VAL A 66 7.80 19.50 -8.21
N GLN A 67 6.59 19.91 -7.85
CA GLN A 67 5.40 19.06 -7.74
C GLN A 67 4.85 18.57 -9.10
N ARG A 68 5.27 19.17 -10.22
CA ARG A 68 4.85 18.81 -11.59
C ARG A 68 5.94 18.05 -12.37
N GLY A 69 7.18 18.07 -11.87
CA GLY A 69 8.32 17.40 -12.48
C GLY A 69 8.60 16.03 -11.86
N GLY A 70 9.70 15.42 -12.30
CA GLY A 70 10.12 14.08 -11.86
C GLY A 70 9.55 12.96 -12.72
N ALA A 71 10.15 11.78 -12.59
CA ALA A 71 9.63 10.59 -13.27
C ALA A 71 8.31 10.16 -12.61
N PRO A 72 7.28 9.76 -13.38
CA PRO A 72 6.02 9.30 -12.80
C PRO A 72 6.22 8.09 -11.90
N SER A 73 5.41 7.99 -10.84
CA SER A 73 5.39 6.84 -9.94
C SER A 73 4.98 5.57 -10.69
N ALA A 74 5.27 4.41 -10.12
CA ALA A 74 4.83 3.15 -10.74
C ALA A 74 3.30 3.06 -10.87
N PHE A 75 2.57 3.62 -9.90
CA PHE A 75 1.12 3.75 -9.97
C PHE A 75 0.68 4.60 -11.17
N ASP A 76 1.25 5.80 -11.34
CA ASP A 76 0.89 6.70 -12.44
C ASP A 76 1.22 6.12 -13.81
N ARG A 77 2.36 5.43 -13.95
CA ARG A 77 2.73 4.74 -15.20
C ARG A 77 1.72 3.66 -15.55
N ASN A 78 1.40 2.78 -14.60
CA ASN A 78 0.43 1.72 -14.81
C ASN A 78 -0.96 2.26 -15.10
N LEU A 79 -1.41 3.26 -14.33
CA LEU A 79 -2.70 3.90 -14.53
C LEU A 79 -2.81 4.52 -15.92
N GLY A 80 -1.80 5.30 -16.33
CA GLY A 80 -1.75 5.92 -17.65
C GLY A 80 -1.79 4.88 -18.77
N THR A 81 -1.04 3.79 -18.64
CA THR A 81 -1.03 2.69 -19.60
C THR A 81 -2.39 2.00 -19.70
N ILE A 82 -3.02 1.67 -18.56
CA ILE A 82 -4.31 0.98 -18.52
C ILE A 82 -5.41 1.86 -19.12
N LEU A 83 -5.47 3.13 -18.73
CA LEU A 83 -6.47 4.08 -19.24
C LEU A 83 -6.27 4.40 -20.72
N GLY A 84 -5.02 4.55 -21.16
CA GLY A 84 -4.70 4.76 -22.57
C GLY A 84 -5.11 3.58 -23.45
N HIS A 85 -4.81 2.35 -23.00
CA HIS A 85 -5.27 1.14 -23.67
C HIS A 85 -6.80 1.07 -23.74
N ALA A 86 -7.49 1.31 -22.63
CA ALA A 86 -8.95 1.29 -22.60
C ALA A 86 -9.58 2.37 -23.49
N ALA A 87 -8.99 3.57 -23.54
CA ALA A 87 -9.44 4.63 -24.44
C ALA A 87 -9.31 4.23 -25.92
N ALA A 88 -8.18 3.60 -26.29
CA ALA A 88 -7.99 3.10 -27.65
C ALA A 88 -8.99 1.98 -27.99
N GLN A 89 -9.19 1.01 -27.09
CA GLN A 89 -10.18 -0.05 -27.29
C GLN A 89 -11.59 0.51 -27.41
N ALA A 90 -11.96 1.50 -26.58
CA ALA A 90 -13.29 2.10 -26.64
C ALA A 90 -13.60 2.73 -28.00
N LEU A 91 -12.58 3.32 -28.65
CA LEU A 91 -12.68 3.87 -30.01
C LEU A 91 -12.73 2.79 -31.10
N ILE A 92 -11.97 1.70 -30.94
CA ILE A 92 -11.94 0.59 -31.92
C ILE A 92 -13.25 -0.19 -31.92
N ASP A 93 -13.76 -0.49 -30.73
CA ASP A 93 -14.95 -1.34 -30.54
C ASP A 93 -16.26 -0.55 -30.65
N ASP A 94 -16.19 0.77 -30.85
CA ASP A 94 -17.34 1.70 -30.86
C ASP A 94 -18.26 1.56 -29.62
N THR A 95 -17.66 1.24 -28.47
CA THR A 95 -18.40 0.93 -27.23
C THR A 95 -19.05 2.13 -26.56
N VAL A 96 -18.71 3.34 -27.01
CA VAL A 96 -19.10 4.61 -26.37
C VAL A 96 -20.00 5.48 -27.25
N GLY A 97 -20.21 5.09 -28.52
CA GLY A 97 -20.98 5.85 -29.51
C GLY A 97 -20.47 7.28 -29.71
N ASP A 98 -21.35 8.18 -30.14
CA ASP A 98 -20.99 9.56 -30.47
C ASP A 98 -20.78 10.50 -29.27
N ALA A 99 -21.10 10.05 -28.05
CA ALA A 99 -21.07 10.90 -26.87
C ALA A 99 -19.65 11.05 -26.31
N PRO A 100 -19.16 12.28 -26.01
CA PRO A 100 -17.87 12.46 -25.36
C PRO A 100 -17.83 11.81 -23.98
N VAL A 101 -16.87 10.90 -23.78
CA VAL A 101 -16.64 10.20 -22.51
C VAL A 101 -15.26 10.49 -21.93
N VAL A 102 -15.16 10.41 -20.61
CA VAL A 102 -13.92 10.41 -19.85
C VAL A 102 -13.65 8.98 -19.41
N ILE A 103 -12.46 8.47 -19.76
CA ILE A 103 -11.97 7.17 -19.30
C ILE A 103 -11.26 7.39 -17.96
N GLY A 104 -11.77 6.77 -16.90
CA GLY A 104 -11.25 6.91 -15.56
C GLY A 104 -11.24 5.59 -14.80
N THR A 105 -10.97 5.66 -13.50
CA THR A 105 -11.09 4.50 -12.62
C THR A 105 -12.10 4.73 -11.50
N ARG A 106 -12.88 3.69 -11.17
CA ARG A 106 -13.68 3.61 -9.94
C ARG A 106 -13.38 2.25 -9.31
N GLY A 107 -12.82 2.26 -8.10
CA GLY A 107 -12.48 1.03 -7.37
C GLY A 107 -11.49 0.13 -8.11
N ASN A 108 -10.39 0.70 -8.63
CA ASN A 108 -9.37 -0.01 -9.41
C ASN A 108 -9.93 -0.74 -10.65
N ARG A 109 -11.05 -0.26 -11.20
CA ARG A 109 -11.62 -0.75 -12.45
C ARG A 109 -11.81 0.42 -13.41
N VAL A 110 -11.57 0.18 -14.68
CA VAL A 110 -11.79 1.16 -15.74
C VAL A 110 -13.29 1.43 -15.87
N VAL A 111 -13.66 2.69 -16.00
CA VAL A 111 -15.03 3.14 -16.24
C VAL A 111 -15.07 4.18 -17.34
N HIS A 112 -16.18 4.21 -18.08
CA HIS A 112 -16.49 5.26 -19.04
C HIS A 112 -17.55 6.16 -18.41
N VAL A 113 -17.23 7.43 -18.25
CA VAL A 113 -18.13 8.42 -17.63
C VAL A 113 -18.46 9.49 -18.65
N PRO A 114 -19.73 9.85 -18.89
CA PRO A 114 -20.07 10.95 -19.78
C PRO A 114 -19.36 12.25 -19.35
N LEU A 115 -18.74 12.96 -20.30
CA LEU A 115 -18.02 14.21 -19.99
C LEU A 115 -18.91 15.24 -19.28
N ALA A 116 -20.18 15.31 -19.69
CA ALA A 116 -21.17 16.20 -19.05
C ALA A 116 -21.40 15.88 -17.56
N GLU A 117 -21.39 14.59 -17.17
CA GLU A 117 -21.49 14.18 -15.76
C GLU A 117 -20.26 14.66 -14.98
N CYS A 118 -19.05 14.48 -15.54
CA CYS A 118 -17.81 14.92 -14.90
C CYS A 118 -17.79 16.44 -14.67
N LEU A 119 -18.21 17.22 -15.67
CA LEU A 119 -18.30 18.68 -15.56
C LEU A 119 -19.32 19.10 -14.50
N ALA A 120 -20.52 18.52 -14.52
CA ALA A 120 -21.56 18.83 -13.52
C ALA A 120 -21.11 18.50 -12.08
N GLN A 121 -20.39 17.38 -11.89
CA GLN A 121 -19.83 17.03 -10.57
C GLN A 121 -18.79 18.04 -10.09
N ASN A 122 -17.92 18.52 -10.99
CA ASN A 122 -16.93 19.54 -10.66
C ASN A 122 -17.59 20.89 -10.32
N ASP A 123 -18.57 21.31 -11.12
CA ASP A 123 -19.29 22.57 -10.91
C ASP A 123 -20.02 22.58 -9.56
N ALA A 124 -20.62 21.45 -9.16
CA ALA A 124 -21.27 21.31 -7.87
C ALA A 124 -20.31 21.53 -6.68
N VAL A 125 -19.04 21.12 -6.80
CA VAL A 125 -18.01 21.39 -5.77
C VAL A 125 -17.67 22.88 -5.73
N VAL A 126 -17.48 23.51 -6.90
CA VAL A 126 -17.16 24.93 -7.01
C VAL A 126 -18.29 25.79 -6.45
N GLU A 127 -19.54 25.45 -6.76
CA GLU A 127 -20.73 26.10 -6.20
C GLU A 127 -20.79 25.99 -4.69
N ALA A 128 -20.57 24.79 -4.14
CA ALA A 128 -20.57 24.58 -2.69
C ALA A 128 -19.48 25.41 -1.98
N ILE A 129 -18.27 25.50 -2.56
CA ILE A 129 -17.19 26.33 -2.02
C ILE A 129 -17.53 27.83 -2.10
N ARG A 130 -18.10 28.30 -3.22
CA ARG A 130 -18.52 29.72 -3.37
C ARG A 130 -19.66 30.10 -2.42
N ALA A 131 -20.53 29.15 -2.09
CA ALA A 131 -21.61 29.33 -1.13
C ALA A 131 -21.16 29.18 0.34
N HIS A 132 -19.87 28.95 0.59
CA HIS A 132 -19.32 28.62 1.92
C HIS A 132 -19.96 27.36 2.56
N ASP A 133 -20.57 26.49 1.76
CA ASP A 133 -21.13 25.21 2.19
C ASP A 133 -20.04 24.13 2.15
N TYR A 134 -19.08 24.26 3.07
CA TYR A 134 -17.97 23.32 3.19
C TYR A 134 -18.40 21.89 3.55
N PRO A 135 -19.43 21.64 4.38
CA PRO A 135 -19.95 20.28 4.59
C PRO A 135 -20.39 19.61 3.29
N ARG A 136 -21.14 20.31 2.42
CA ARG A 136 -21.50 19.79 1.10
C ARG A 136 -20.27 19.60 0.21
N ALA A 137 -19.35 20.55 0.18
CA ALA A 137 -18.12 20.44 -0.62
C ALA A 137 -17.29 19.20 -0.21
N MET A 138 -17.19 18.92 1.10
CA MET A 138 -16.52 17.72 1.63
C MET A 138 -17.25 16.44 1.22
N ALA A 139 -18.59 16.42 1.27
CA ALA A 139 -19.38 15.25 0.87
C ALA A 139 -19.21 14.93 -0.63
N LEU A 140 -19.14 15.97 -1.48
CA LEU A 140 -18.94 15.83 -2.93
C LEU A 140 -17.56 15.26 -3.31
N ARG A 141 -16.54 15.37 -2.44
CA ARG A 141 -15.23 14.72 -2.64
C ARG A 141 -15.24 13.21 -2.41
N GLY A 142 -16.35 12.67 -1.89
CA GLY A 142 -16.58 11.24 -1.69
C GLY A 142 -16.15 10.72 -0.32
N HIS A 143 -16.58 9.49 -0.03
CA HIS A 143 -16.39 8.82 1.27
C HIS A 143 -14.91 8.76 1.69
N GLY A 144 -14.03 8.35 0.78
CA GLY A 144 -12.60 8.17 1.10
C GLY A 144 -11.90 9.47 1.50
N PHE A 145 -12.33 10.62 0.98
CA PHE A 145 -11.80 11.93 1.39
C PHE A 145 -12.26 12.29 2.81
N LYS A 146 -13.55 12.11 3.10
CA LYS A 146 -14.14 12.40 4.42
C LYS A 146 -13.51 11.54 5.52
N GLU A 147 -13.37 10.24 5.26
CA GLU A 147 -12.73 9.29 6.16
C GLU A 147 -11.25 9.60 6.38
N GLY A 148 -10.50 9.82 5.30
CA GLY A 148 -9.09 10.20 5.39
C GLY A 148 -8.88 11.50 6.17
N HIS A 149 -9.78 12.47 6.02
CA HIS A 149 -9.76 13.70 6.80
C HIS A 149 -10.03 13.47 8.29
N ALA A 150 -10.97 12.59 8.65
CA ALA A 150 -11.23 12.24 10.06
C ALA A 150 -10.00 11.60 10.71
N ILE A 151 -9.39 10.62 10.05
CA ILE A 151 -8.16 9.97 10.51
C ILE A 151 -7.02 10.98 10.64
N LEU A 152 -6.86 11.87 9.65
CA LEU A 152 -5.84 12.91 9.69
C LEU A 152 -5.99 13.80 10.93
N ARG A 153 -7.21 14.18 11.32
CA ARG A 153 -7.45 15.00 12.52
C ARG A 153 -6.90 14.31 13.77
N THR A 154 -7.17 13.02 13.98
CA THR A 154 -6.57 12.26 15.10
C THR A 154 -5.05 12.21 14.98
N MET A 155 -4.50 12.03 13.78
CA MET A 155 -3.04 11.97 13.58
C MET A 155 -2.31 13.28 13.89
N LEU A 156 -2.98 14.43 13.80
CA LEU A 156 -2.41 15.75 14.02
C LEU A 156 -2.35 16.15 15.50
N GLN A 157 -3.26 15.62 16.33
CA GLN A 157 -3.37 15.96 17.76
C GLN A 157 -2.03 15.79 18.51
N ALA A 158 -1.78 16.68 19.45
CA ALA A 158 -0.62 16.62 20.34
C ALA A 158 -0.67 15.43 21.30
N ARG A 159 -1.87 15.14 21.82
CA ARG A 159 -2.21 14.11 22.81
C ARG A 159 -3.58 13.50 22.44
N PRO A 160 -3.94 12.32 22.99
CA PRO A 160 -5.29 11.78 22.81
C PRO A 160 -6.36 12.82 23.16
N SER A 161 -7.46 12.85 22.42
CA SER A 161 -8.61 13.66 22.84
C SER A 161 -9.08 13.21 24.23
N ALA A 162 -9.62 14.16 25.00
CA ALA A 162 -10.28 13.84 26.27
C ALA A 162 -11.59 13.10 25.97
N SER A 163 -11.49 11.81 25.65
CA SER A 163 -12.66 10.97 25.39
C SER A 163 -13.48 10.83 26.67
N GLU A 164 -14.81 10.84 26.55
CA GLU A 164 -15.69 10.54 27.69
C GLU A 164 -15.31 9.19 28.32
N PRO A 165 -15.45 9.05 29.66
CA PRO A 165 -15.16 7.80 30.34
C PRO A 165 -15.93 6.65 29.72
N LYS A 166 -15.21 5.70 29.11
CA LYS A 166 -15.85 4.53 28.50
C LYS A 166 -16.29 3.53 29.58
N PRO A 167 -17.44 2.85 29.40
CA PRO A 167 -17.89 1.81 30.32
C PRO A 167 -16.88 0.67 30.48
N ARG A 168 -16.16 0.34 29.39
CA ARG A 168 -15.13 -0.70 29.34
C ARG A 168 -13.92 -0.20 28.55
N ARG A 169 -12.76 -0.17 29.21
CA ARG A 169 -11.47 0.15 28.60
C ARG A 169 -10.79 -1.15 28.15
N LEU A 170 -10.87 -1.42 26.84
CA LEU A 170 -10.22 -2.57 26.21
C LEU A 170 -8.69 -2.46 26.21
N ARG A 171 -7.98 -3.59 26.33
CA ARG A 171 -6.54 -3.74 26.09
C ARG A 171 -6.30 -4.41 24.73
N LEU A 172 -5.90 -3.61 23.74
CA LEU A 172 -5.72 -4.07 22.37
C LEU A 172 -4.23 -4.24 22.07
N ALA A 173 -3.83 -5.42 21.60
CA ALA A 173 -2.45 -5.70 21.23
C ALA A 173 -2.23 -5.54 19.72
N VAL A 174 -1.07 -5.03 19.33
CA VAL A 174 -0.62 -4.95 17.93
C VAL A 174 0.74 -5.60 17.77
N LEU A 175 0.90 -6.38 16.69
CA LEU A 175 2.17 -7.04 16.37
C LEU A 175 2.42 -7.06 14.86
N ASN A 176 3.71 -7.12 14.48
CA ASN A 176 4.13 -7.30 13.10
C ASN A 176 4.63 -8.74 12.88
N ALA A 177 4.10 -9.44 11.87
CA ALA A 177 4.45 -10.83 11.59
C ALA A 177 4.88 -11.08 10.13
N GLY A 178 5.92 -11.89 9.95
CA GLY A 178 6.49 -12.21 8.64
C GLY A 178 7.73 -11.37 8.30
N ALA A 179 7.96 -11.15 7.01
CA ALA A 179 9.05 -10.29 6.53
C ALA A 179 8.62 -8.80 6.64
N PRO A 180 9.55 -7.88 6.91
CA PRO A 180 9.23 -6.46 6.96
C PRO A 180 8.74 -5.95 5.60
N ALA A 181 7.68 -5.14 5.62
CA ALA A 181 7.16 -4.43 4.46
C ALA A 181 7.08 -2.92 4.77
N PRO A 182 7.42 -2.05 3.80
CA PRO A 182 7.28 -0.60 3.99
C PRO A 182 5.85 -0.22 4.34
N GLY A 183 5.68 0.55 5.43
CA GLY A 183 4.36 1.00 5.89
C GLY A 183 3.81 0.24 7.10
N MET A 184 4.44 -0.85 7.53
CA MET A 184 4.09 -1.52 8.81
C MET A 184 4.13 -0.54 9.99
N ASN A 185 5.19 0.27 10.08
CA ASN A 185 5.31 1.31 11.11
C ASN A 185 4.20 2.37 11.03
N ALA A 186 3.74 2.71 9.82
CA ALA A 186 2.63 3.64 9.64
C ALA A 186 1.30 3.03 10.10
N ALA A 187 1.08 1.74 9.83
CA ALA A 187 -0.09 1.00 10.31
C ALA A 187 -0.10 0.93 11.85
N VAL A 188 1.01 0.50 12.46
CA VAL A 188 1.12 0.42 13.93
C VAL A 188 0.92 1.79 14.57
N ARG A 189 1.57 2.84 14.03
CA ARG A 189 1.38 4.21 14.52
C ARG A 189 -0.09 4.64 14.48
N ALA A 190 -0.77 4.37 13.37
CA ALA A 190 -2.17 4.75 13.21
C ALA A 190 -3.06 3.98 14.20
N ALA A 191 -2.85 2.67 14.33
CA ALA A 191 -3.58 1.82 15.26
C ALA A 191 -3.41 2.29 16.71
N VAL A 192 -2.18 2.55 17.14
CA VAL A 192 -1.87 3.03 18.50
C VAL A 192 -2.54 4.37 18.76
N ARG A 193 -2.38 5.35 17.88
CA ARG A 193 -2.97 6.68 18.08
C ARG A 193 -4.49 6.65 18.09
N ILE A 194 -5.12 5.91 17.18
CA ILE A 194 -6.59 5.83 17.12
C ILE A 194 -7.14 5.08 18.35
N GLY A 195 -6.50 3.99 18.76
CA GLY A 195 -6.91 3.25 19.96
C GLY A 195 -6.81 4.09 21.24
N LEU A 196 -5.70 4.83 21.41
CA LEU A 196 -5.51 5.76 22.53
C LEU A 196 -6.49 6.94 22.49
N ASP A 197 -6.72 7.56 21.32
CA ASP A 197 -7.69 8.64 21.13
C ASP A 197 -9.12 8.19 21.46
N LYS A 198 -9.41 6.90 21.23
CA LYS A 198 -10.66 6.26 21.63
C LYS A 198 -10.66 5.79 23.09
N GLY A 199 -9.67 6.12 23.90
CA GLY A 199 -9.63 5.83 25.34
C GLY A 199 -9.24 4.39 25.71
N HIS A 200 -8.77 3.58 24.76
CA HIS A 200 -8.32 2.21 25.01
C HIS A 200 -6.86 2.15 25.46
N GLU A 201 -6.42 0.99 25.93
CA GLU A 201 -5.00 0.71 26.18
C GLU A 201 -4.41 -0.03 24.99
N MET A 202 -3.28 0.45 24.50
CA MET A 202 -2.58 -0.14 23.35
C MET A 202 -1.32 -0.85 23.82
N LEU A 203 -1.18 -2.11 23.43
CA LEU A 203 -0.04 -2.96 23.75
C LEU A 203 0.73 -3.28 22.46
N GLY A 204 2.05 -3.14 22.47
CA GLY A 204 2.94 -3.61 21.41
C GLY A 204 3.53 -4.96 21.77
N VAL A 205 3.54 -5.89 20.82
CA VAL A 205 4.25 -7.17 20.95
C VAL A 205 5.51 -7.12 20.09
N ASP A 206 6.66 -7.24 20.74
CA ASP A 206 7.95 -7.17 20.05
C ASP A 206 8.25 -8.51 19.33
N ASN A 207 8.86 -8.48 18.15
CA ASN A 207 9.26 -9.64 17.35
C ASN A 207 8.13 -10.61 16.95
N GLY A 208 6.91 -10.07 16.80
CA GLY A 208 5.76 -10.80 16.27
C GLY A 208 5.29 -11.93 17.18
N PHE A 209 4.88 -13.06 16.60
CA PHE A 209 4.41 -14.20 17.40
C PHE A 209 5.48 -14.78 18.33
N GLN A 210 6.78 -14.59 18.02
CA GLN A 210 7.84 -15.03 18.94
C GLN A 210 7.77 -14.28 20.27
N GLY A 211 7.60 -12.96 20.24
CA GLY A 211 7.43 -12.21 21.48
C GLY A 211 6.14 -12.55 22.20
N LEU A 212 5.07 -12.91 21.47
CA LEU A 212 3.84 -13.37 22.11
C LEU A 212 4.04 -14.70 22.86
N ILE A 213 4.84 -15.62 22.31
CA ILE A 213 5.26 -16.87 22.98
C ILE A 213 6.11 -16.57 24.22
N GLU A 214 6.99 -15.58 24.14
CA GLU A 214 7.96 -15.21 25.19
C GLU A 214 7.40 -14.23 26.24
N GLY A 215 6.20 -13.68 26.03
CA GLY A 215 5.61 -12.65 26.89
C GLY A 215 6.23 -11.26 26.72
N HIS A 216 6.82 -10.95 25.57
CA HIS A 216 7.41 -9.64 25.25
C HIS A 216 6.33 -8.66 24.77
N VAL A 217 5.46 -8.29 25.71
CA VAL A 217 4.35 -7.34 25.52
C VAL A 217 4.62 -6.11 26.37
N ARG A 218 4.42 -4.92 25.79
CA ARG A 218 4.61 -3.65 26.51
C ARG A 218 3.53 -2.62 26.13
N PRO A 219 3.13 -1.73 27.03
CA PRO A 219 2.26 -0.62 26.68
C PRO A 219 2.94 0.31 25.67
N LEU A 220 2.14 0.86 24.76
CA LEU A 220 2.53 1.89 23.80
C LEU A 220 1.80 3.20 24.09
N GLY A 221 2.56 4.24 24.36
CA GLY A 221 2.09 5.61 24.52
C GLY A 221 2.00 6.38 23.21
N TRP A 222 1.38 7.56 23.27
CA TRP A 222 1.13 8.42 22.11
C TRP A 222 2.42 8.85 21.38
N MET A 223 3.48 9.09 22.15
CA MET A 223 4.77 9.57 21.67
C MET A 223 5.74 8.46 21.29
N ASP A 224 5.52 7.22 21.74
CA ASP A 224 6.37 6.07 21.42
C ASP A 224 6.39 5.77 19.90
N VAL A 225 5.27 6.06 19.22
CA VAL A 225 5.10 5.87 17.77
C VAL A 225 5.34 7.15 16.96
N SER A 226 5.94 8.18 17.57
CA SER A 226 6.25 9.44 16.89
C SER A 226 7.32 9.25 15.81
N GLY A 227 7.08 9.80 14.63
CA GLY A 227 7.99 9.68 13.48
C GLY A 227 7.93 8.34 12.73
N TRP A 228 7.17 7.35 13.21
CA TRP A 228 7.08 6.03 12.58
C TRP A 228 6.44 6.04 11.18
N VAL A 229 5.66 7.08 10.85
CA VAL A 229 4.92 7.20 9.58
C VAL A 229 5.81 7.11 8.33
N SER A 230 7.05 7.57 8.39
CA SER A 230 7.98 7.59 7.24
C SER A 230 9.15 6.62 7.40
N ARG A 231 9.19 5.83 8.48
CA ARG A 231 10.25 4.86 8.72
C ARG A 231 9.96 3.55 8.00
N GLY A 232 10.94 3.07 7.23
CA GLY A 232 10.95 1.70 6.71
C GLY A 232 11.16 0.66 7.82
N GLY A 233 11.16 -0.62 7.44
CA GLY A 233 11.37 -1.71 8.39
C GLY A 233 10.19 -1.91 9.36
N SER A 234 10.49 -2.43 10.55
CA SER A 234 9.51 -2.72 11.62
C SER A 234 10.12 -2.39 12.98
N GLU A 235 9.60 -1.35 13.65
CA GLU A 235 10.07 -0.90 14.97
C GLU A 235 9.65 -1.87 16.09
N LEU A 236 8.51 -2.55 15.94
CA LEU A 236 8.15 -3.69 16.80
C LEU A 236 8.92 -4.97 16.46
N GLY A 237 9.79 -4.95 15.44
CA GLY A 237 10.39 -6.17 14.89
C GLY A 237 9.37 -6.98 14.08
N ALA A 238 9.84 -7.74 13.09
CA ALA A 238 9.00 -8.64 12.30
C ALA A 238 9.77 -9.93 12.08
N ARG A 239 9.20 -11.05 12.52
CA ARG A 239 9.83 -12.38 12.43
C ARG A 239 8.89 -13.37 11.76
N ARG A 240 9.48 -14.27 10.98
CA ARG A 240 8.80 -15.48 10.50
C ARG A 240 8.83 -16.52 11.61
N THR A 241 7.72 -16.68 12.31
CA THR A 241 7.54 -17.69 13.36
C THR A 241 6.44 -18.66 12.94
N LYS A 242 6.75 -19.95 12.96
CA LYS A 242 5.77 -21.00 12.71
C LYS A 242 5.19 -21.44 14.04
N LEU A 243 3.86 -21.38 14.17
CA LEU A 243 3.16 -21.85 15.37
C LEU A 243 2.94 -23.35 15.27
N VAL A 244 3.43 -24.10 16.25
CA VAL A 244 3.07 -25.52 16.47
C VAL A 244 2.48 -25.67 17.88
N GLY A 245 1.96 -26.84 18.22
CA GLY A 245 1.03 -26.99 19.35
C GLY A 245 1.49 -26.42 20.71
N LYS A 246 2.79 -26.51 21.05
CA LYS A 246 3.32 -25.98 22.32
C LYS A 246 3.39 -24.45 22.35
N GLU A 247 3.63 -23.82 21.20
CA GLU A 247 3.69 -22.37 21.06
C GLU A 247 2.30 -21.74 21.24
N LEU A 248 1.25 -22.43 20.81
CA LEU A 248 -0.14 -21.97 20.96
C LEU A 248 -0.56 -21.90 22.43
N TYR A 249 -0.14 -22.88 23.26
CA TYR A 249 -0.36 -22.82 24.71
C TYR A 249 0.35 -21.63 25.37
N ALA A 250 1.60 -21.37 24.97
CA ALA A 250 2.35 -20.23 25.48
C ALA A 250 1.69 -18.89 25.09
N ILE A 251 1.21 -18.78 23.85
CA ILE A 251 0.44 -17.63 23.38
C ILE A 251 -0.82 -17.43 24.22
N ALA A 252 -1.62 -18.49 24.42
CA ALA A 252 -2.83 -18.41 25.24
C ALA A 252 -2.54 -17.89 26.65
N ARG A 253 -1.44 -18.35 27.26
CA ARG A 253 -0.99 -17.89 28.57
C ARG A 253 -0.63 -16.41 28.58
N THR A 254 0.06 -15.92 27.55
CA THR A 254 0.39 -14.50 27.41
C THR A 254 -0.87 -13.65 27.21
N LEU A 255 -1.82 -14.10 26.37
CA LEU A 255 -3.10 -13.41 26.16
C LEU A 255 -3.86 -13.23 27.49
N GLU A 256 -3.88 -14.28 28.32
CA GLU A 256 -4.51 -14.25 29.65
C GLU A 256 -3.75 -13.35 30.65
N ASN A 257 -2.43 -13.52 30.77
CA ASN A 257 -1.59 -12.76 31.71
C ASN A 257 -1.63 -11.25 31.42
N GLU A 258 -1.56 -10.88 30.15
CA GLU A 258 -1.63 -9.49 29.69
C GLU A 258 -3.06 -9.00 29.48
N ARG A 259 -4.07 -9.84 29.75
CA ARG A 259 -5.50 -9.51 29.64
C ARG A 259 -5.84 -8.85 28.31
N ILE A 260 -5.35 -9.41 27.21
CA ILE A 260 -5.54 -8.87 25.87
C ILE A 260 -6.99 -9.13 25.45
N ASP A 261 -7.74 -8.08 25.15
CA ASP A 261 -9.14 -8.16 24.71
C ASP A 261 -9.27 -8.31 23.18
N GLY A 262 -8.22 -7.97 22.41
CA GLY A 262 -8.23 -8.06 20.96
C GLY A 262 -6.83 -7.90 20.36
N LEU A 263 -6.60 -8.52 19.20
CA LEU A 263 -5.30 -8.61 18.56
C LEU A 263 -5.32 -8.10 17.11
N LEU A 264 -4.51 -7.08 16.82
CA LEU A 264 -4.21 -6.62 15.47
C LEU A 264 -2.90 -7.24 14.98
N VAL A 265 -2.96 -8.05 13.93
CA VAL A 265 -1.79 -8.70 13.32
C VAL A 265 -1.49 -8.03 11.98
N VAL A 266 -0.44 -7.23 11.93
CA VAL A 266 0.02 -6.56 10.70
C VAL A 266 1.06 -7.47 10.03
N GLY A 267 0.84 -7.89 8.79
CA GLY A 267 1.86 -8.70 8.13
C GLY A 267 1.46 -9.46 6.89
N GLY A 268 2.41 -10.30 6.48
CA GLY A 268 2.34 -11.13 5.28
C GLY A 268 1.72 -12.49 5.52
N TRP A 269 2.08 -13.47 4.69
CA TRP A 269 1.53 -14.83 4.75
C TRP A 269 1.63 -15.48 6.15
N THR A 270 2.77 -15.31 6.82
CA THR A 270 2.99 -15.81 8.18
C THR A 270 2.01 -15.20 9.19
N ALA A 271 1.61 -13.93 9.02
CA ALA A 271 0.63 -13.28 9.88
C ALA A 271 -0.73 -13.98 9.80
N TYR A 272 -1.21 -14.21 8.58
CA TYR A 272 -2.52 -14.83 8.33
C TYR A 272 -2.54 -16.28 8.81
N VAL A 273 -1.50 -17.07 8.51
CA VAL A 273 -1.39 -18.46 8.98
C VAL A 273 -1.32 -18.52 10.51
N GLY A 274 -0.56 -17.63 11.15
CA GLY A 274 -0.43 -17.59 12.61
C GLY A 274 -1.73 -17.16 13.31
N ALA A 275 -2.38 -16.11 12.82
CA ALA A 275 -3.67 -15.67 13.32
C ALA A 275 -4.74 -16.77 13.17
N HIS A 276 -4.79 -17.42 12.01
CA HIS A 276 -5.71 -18.53 11.76
C HIS A 276 -5.44 -19.73 12.70
N ALA A 277 -4.18 -20.00 13.04
CA ALA A 277 -3.82 -21.03 14.01
C ALA A 277 -4.32 -20.69 15.42
N ILE A 278 -4.15 -19.45 15.88
CA ILE A 278 -4.68 -19.00 17.18
C ILE A 278 -6.21 -19.12 17.19
N TYR A 279 -6.87 -18.66 16.13
CA TYR A 279 -8.32 -18.74 15.94
C TYR A 279 -8.86 -20.19 16.00
N HIS A 280 -8.14 -21.17 15.45
CA HIS A 280 -8.55 -22.58 15.51
C HIS A 280 -8.46 -23.18 16.91
N GLU A 281 -7.65 -22.60 17.80
CA GLU A 281 -7.40 -23.12 19.14
C GLU A 281 -8.32 -22.52 20.21
N ARG A 282 -9.25 -21.61 19.87
CA ARG A 282 -10.18 -21.01 20.85
C ARG A 282 -11.06 -22.03 21.59
N GLY A 283 -11.34 -23.18 20.98
CA GLY A 283 -12.07 -24.27 21.64
C GLY A 283 -11.23 -25.02 22.69
N ASN A 284 -9.91 -25.02 22.53
CA ASN A 284 -8.96 -25.68 23.46
C ASN A 284 -8.43 -24.71 24.51
N TYR A 285 -8.26 -23.44 24.14
CA TYR A 285 -7.76 -22.37 25.01
C TYR A 285 -8.74 -21.18 24.98
N PRO A 286 -9.57 -20.99 26.02
CA PRO A 286 -10.50 -19.87 26.10
C PRO A 286 -9.85 -18.48 25.98
N ALA A 287 -8.57 -18.35 26.38
CA ALA A 287 -7.81 -17.12 26.21
C ALA A 287 -7.53 -16.75 24.73
N CYS A 288 -7.66 -17.70 23.80
CA CYS A 288 -7.59 -17.46 22.36
C CYS A 288 -8.95 -17.01 21.77
N ASP A 289 -10.03 -17.03 22.55
CA ASP A 289 -11.37 -16.58 22.14
C ASP A 289 -11.49 -15.05 22.22
N ILE A 290 -10.57 -14.37 21.54
CA ILE A 290 -10.54 -12.92 21.38
C ILE A 290 -10.63 -12.56 19.90
N PRO A 291 -11.19 -11.40 19.54
CA PRO A 291 -11.17 -10.92 18.17
C PRO A 291 -9.74 -10.72 17.67
N ILE A 292 -9.45 -11.28 16.49
CA ILE A 292 -8.18 -11.11 15.79
C ILE A 292 -8.46 -10.45 14.44
N VAL A 293 -7.77 -9.36 14.13
CA VAL A 293 -7.84 -8.70 12.82
C VAL A 293 -6.49 -8.81 12.13
N CYS A 294 -6.44 -9.41 10.95
CA CYS A 294 -5.24 -9.41 10.10
C CYS A 294 -5.26 -8.22 9.15
N LEU A 295 -4.18 -7.45 9.16
CA LEU A 295 -3.97 -6.30 8.28
C LEU A 295 -2.86 -6.63 7.27
N PRO A 296 -3.16 -6.57 5.95
CA PRO A 296 -2.26 -7.08 4.93
C PRO A 296 -1.03 -6.18 4.71
N ALA A 297 0.15 -6.69 5.00
CA ALA A 297 1.43 -6.01 4.77
C ALA A 297 2.48 -6.98 4.18
N SER A 298 2.69 -6.91 2.87
CA SER A 298 3.62 -7.75 2.12
C SER A 298 4.04 -7.03 0.84
N ILE A 299 5.31 -7.12 0.46
CA ILE A 299 5.73 -6.60 -0.85
C ILE A 299 5.19 -7.47 -2.00
N ASP A 300 4.96 -8.76 -1.73
CA ASP A 300 4.59 -9.76 -2.73
C ASP A 300 3.13 -9.60 -3.22
N ASN A 301 2.32 -8.82 -2.50
CA ASN A 301 0.88 -8.66 -2.74
C ASN A 301 0.12 -9.98 -2.84
N ASN A 302 0.48 -10.93 -1.97
CA ASN A 302 0.05 -12.33 -2.01
C ASN A 302 -0.99 -12.69 -0.93
N LEU A 303 -1.80 -11.72 -0.49
CA LEU A 303 -2.76 -11.90 0.59
C LEU A 303 -4.21 -11.89 0.07
N PRO A 304 -5.11 -12.72 0.61
CA PRO A 304 -6.50 -12.75 0.19
C PRO A 304 -7.27 -11.51 0.65
N GLY A 305 -8.36 -11.21 -0.06
CA GLY A 305 -9.28 -10.11 0.28
C GLY A 305 -8.74 -8.72 -0.05
N SER A 306 -7.44 -8.52 -0.26
CA SER A 306 -6.91 -7.21 -0.62
C SER A 306 -6.35 -7.20 -2.04
N GLU A 307 -6.81 -6.26 -2.87
CA GLU A 307 -6.20 -5.98 -4.16
C GLU A 307 -4.77 -5.43 -4.02
N LEU A 308 -4.52 -4.72 -2.92
CA LEU A 308 -3.23 -4.10 -2.58
C LEU A 308 -2.93 -4.28 -1.09
N SER A 309 -1.82 -4.94 -0.80
CA SER A 309 -1.23 -5.00 0.54
C SER A 309 -0.24 -3.86 0.76
N ILE A 310 -0.03 -3.49 2.02
CA ILE A 310 0.91 -2.44 2.41
C ILE A 310 2.34 -2.87 2.08
N GLY A 311 3.07 -1.99 1.41
CA GLY A 311 4.46 -2.18 0.99
C GLY A 311 4.59 -2.57 -0.48
N ALA A 312 3.51 -2.99 -1.13
CA ALA A 312 3.53 -3.38 -2.54
C ALA A 312 3.82 -2.18 -3.46
N ASP A 313 3.26 -1.00 -3.19
CA ASP A 313 3.53 0.21 -3.99
C ASP A 313 4.98 0.69 -3.81
N THR A 314 5.50 0.67 -2.58
CA THR A 314 6.90 1.01 -2.31
C THR A 314 7.85 0.06 -3.02
N ALA A 315 7.55 -1.24 -3.00
CA ALA A 315 8.35 -2.22 -3.70
C ALA A 315 8.33 -2.02 -5.21
N LEU A 316 7.15 -1.78 -5.77
CA LEU A 316 6.97 -1.53 -7.19
C LEU A 316 7.73 -0.27 -7.65
N ASN A 317 7.66 0.82 -6.89
CA ASN A 317 8.44 2.03 -7.18
C ASN A 317 9.96 1.78 -7.09
N SER A 318 10.41 0.95 -6.15
CA SER A 318 11.82 0.56 -6.03
C SER A 318 12.30 -0.26 -7.23
N ILE A 319 11.45 -1.18 -7.73
CA ILE A 319 11.72 -1.94 -8.94
C ILE A 319 11.80 -1.01 -10.16
N VAL A 320 10.77 -0.18 -10.38
CA VAL A 320 10.72 0.75 -11.53
C VAL A 320 11.92 1.71 -11.52
N TRP A 321 12.29 2.21 -10.35
CA TRP A 321 13.47 3.07 -10.18
C TRP A 321 14.79 2.36 -10.55
N ALA A 322 14.90 1.06 -10.26
CA ALA A 322 16.07 0.26 -10.62
C ALA A 322 16.08 -0.04 -12.12
N LEU A 323 14.92 -0.40 -12.68
CA LEU A 323 14.74 -0.64 -14.12
C LEU A 323 15.11 0.61 -14.93
N ASP A 324 14.66 1.81 -14.55
CA ASP A 324 15.02 3.05 -15.26
C ASP A 324 16.54 3.25 -15.34
N ARG A 325 17.29 2.91 -14.28
CA ARG A 325 18.77 2.99 -14.28
C ARG A 325 19.41 1.94 -15.15
N ILE A 326 18.88 0.72 -15.11
CA ILE A 326 19.33 -0.38 -15.97
C ILE A 326 19.15 0.03 -17.44
N ARG A 327 17.99 0.59 -17.79
CA ARG A 327 17.69 1.09 -19.14
C ARG A 327 18.64 2.18 -19.61
N LEU A 328 18.98 3.13 -18.74
CA LEU A 328 19.96 4.19 -19.05
C LEU A 328 21.35 3.61 -19.37
N SER A 329 21.78 2.59 -18.65
CA SER A 329 23.04 1.90 -18.97
C SER A 329 22.96 1.10 -20.27
N ALA A 330 21.76 0.63 -20.62
CA ALA A 330 21.55 -0.25 -21.75
C ALA A 330 21.44 0.50 -23.08
N SER A 331 20.80 1.68 -23.11
CA SER A 331 20.54 2.43 -24.36
C SER A 331 21.80 2.79 -25.17
N ALA A 332 22.97 2.78 -24.52
CA ALA A 332 24.27 3.02 -25.14
C ALA A 332 24.79 1.83 -26.00
N GLN A 333 24.24 0.63 -25.85
CA GLN A 333 24.69 -0.60 -26.54
C GLN A 333 23.49 -1.49 -26.92
N HIS A 334 23.60 -2.34 -27.95
CA HIS A 334 22.53 -3.29 -28.27
C HIS A 334 22.48 -4.39 -27.20
N ARG A 335 21.60 -4.24 -26.19
CA ARG A 335 21.58 -5.11 -25.00
C ARG A 335 20.19 -5.56 -24.57
N CYS A 336 20.10 -6.80 -24.11
CA CYS A 336 18.96 -7.36 -23.41
C CYS A 336 19.27 -7.51 -21.91
N PHE A 337 18.30 -7.19 -21.04
CA PHE A 337 18.39 -7.44 -19.61
C PHE A 337 17.35 -8.45 -19.17
N VAL A 338 17.80 -9.49 -18.45
CA VAL A 338 16.94 -10.40 -17.71
C VAL A 338 16.96 -9.96 -16.24
N VAL A 339 15.87 -9.36 -15.78
CA VAL A 339 15.74 -8.78 -14.45
C VAL A 339 14.87 -9.65 -13.56
N GLU A 340 15.43 -10.13 -12.46
CA GLU A 340 14.70 -10.89 -11.45
C GLU A 340 14.12 -9.98 -10.37
N VAL A 341 12.82 -10.13 -10.13
CA VAL A 341 12.05 -9.42 -9.11
C VAL A 341 11.47 -10.40 -8.08
N MET A 342 11.25 -9.91 -6.85
CA MET A 342 10.65 -10.66 -5.75
C MET A 342 9.15 -10.91 -6.01
N GLY A 343 8.47 -11.55 -5.05
CA GLY A 343 7.07 -11.94 -5.16
C GLY A 343 6.82 -13.41 -4.84
N ARG A 344 7.86 -14.20 -4.56
CA ARG A 344 7.78 -15.65 -4.40
C ARG A 344 7.01 -16.25 -5.58
N ARG A 345 5.94 -17.00 -5.33
CA ARG A 345 5.06 -17.60 -6.34
C ARG A 345 3.88 -16.70 -6.75
N CYS A 346 3.88 -15.42 -6.36
CA CYS A 346 2.92 -14.39 -6.76
C CYS A 346 3.57 -13.43 -7.76
N GLY A 347 3.11 -13.44 -9.01
CA GLY A 347 3.68 -12.67 -10.11
C GLY A 347 3.34 -11.18 -10.12
N TYR A 348 2.65 -10.64 -9.09
CA TYR A 348 2.16 -9.26 -9.07
C TYR A 348 3.26 -8.23 -9.37
N LEU A 349 4.38 -8.29 -8.64
CA LEU A 349 5.48 -7.34 -8.81
C LEU A 349 6.09 -7.44 -10.22
N ALA A 350 6.27 -8.64 -10.75
CA ALA A 350 6.79 -8.85 -12.11
C ALA A 350 5.85 -8.26 -13.17
N MET A 351 4.56 -8.60 -13.10
CA MET A 351 3.56 -8.16 -14.05
C MET A 351 3.38 -6.63 -14.03
N MET A 352 3.21 -6.04 -12.85
CA MET A 352 3.03 -4.60 -12.72
C MET A 352 4.30 -3.81 -13.04
N SER A 353 5.49 -4.38 -12.80
CA SER A 353 6.76 -3.75 -13.21
C SER A 353 6.95 -3.80 -14.72
N ALA A 354 6.53 -4.90 -15.36
CA ALA A 354 6.59 -5.05 -16.80
C ALA A 354 5.69 -4.02 -17.49
N LEU A 355 4.47 -3.83 -16.98
CA LEU A 355 3.55 -2.82 -17.49
C LEU A 355 4.08 -1.39 -17.27
N ALA A 356 4.64 -1.09 -16.09
CA ALA A 356 5.14 0.25 -15.76
C ALA A 356 6.44 0.62 -16.50
N SER A 357 7.25 -0.38 -16.85
CA SER A 357 8.48 -0.17 -17.60
C SER A 357 8.25 -0.31 -19.11
N GLY A 358 7.25 -1.04 -19.57
CA GLY A 358 7.16 -1.48 -20.96
C GLY A 358 8.25 -2.52 -21.24
N ALA A 359 8.30 -3.56 -20.40
CA ALA A 359 9.12 -4.74 -20.65
C ALA A 359 8.48 -5.59 -21.76
N GLU A 360 9.32 -6.24 -22.54
CA GLU A 360 8.93 -7.09 -23.66
C GLU A 360 8.31 -8.39 -23.17
N ARG A 361 8.75 -8.88 -22.01
CA ARG A 361 8.25 -10.12 -21.43
C ARG A 361 8.27 -10.10 -19.91
N ALA A 362 7.24 -10.69 -19.31
CA ALA A 362 7.16 -11.01 -17.88
C ALA A 362 6.94 -12.51 -17.68
N TYR A 363 7.87 -13.20 -17.01
CA TYR A 363 7.71 -14.58 -16.58
C TYR A 363 7.12 -14.65 -15.18
N LEU A 364 6.00 -15.36 -15.06
CA LEU A 364 5.16 -15.43 -13.86
C LEU A 364 4.99 -16.89 -13.43
N HIS A 365 4.98 -17.15 -12.13
CA HIS A 365 4.69 -18.49 -11.62
C HIS A 365 3.26 -18.95 -11.98
N GLU A 366 2.29 -18.03 -12.06
CA GLU A 366 0.89 -18.28 -12.44
C GLU A 366 0.71 -18.94 -13.81
N ARG A 367 1.64 -18.72 -14.74
CA ARG A 367 1.56 -19.22 -16.12
C ARG A 367 2.50 -20.39 -16.38
N GLY A 368 3.44 -20.63 -15.47
CA GLY A 368 4.58 -21.50 -15.73
C GLY A 368 5.50 -20.91 -16.79
N VAL A 369 6.59 -21.63 -17.04
CA VAL A 369 7.58 -21.28 -18.06
C VAL A 369 7.98 -22.56 -18.76
N THR A 370 7.91 -22.58 -20.09
CA THR A 370 8.36 -23.70 -20.92
C THR A 370 9.56 -23.28 -21.78
N VAL A 371 10.35 -24.25 -22.26
CA VAL A 371 11.43 -23.98 -23.21
C VAL A 371 10.89 -23.34 -24.50
N GLY A 372 9.68 -23.73 -24.93
CA GLY A 372 9.03 -23.14 -26.10
C GLY A 372 8.74 -21.65 -25.92
N ASP A 373 8.34 -21.22 -24.72
CA ASP A 373 8.15 -19.79 -24.41
C ASP A 373 9.48 -19.05 -24.53
N LEU A 374 10.54 -19.57 -23.91
CA LEU A 374 11.86 -18.94 -23.91
C LEU A 374 12.40 -18.75 -25.33
N LEU A 375 12.36 -19.79 -26.16
CA LEU A 375 12.81 -19.72 -27.55
C LEU A 375 11.96 -18.74 -28.36
N GLY A 376 10.63 -18.76 -28.20
CA GLY A 376 9.74 -17.83 -28.89
C GLY A 376 10.02 -16.36 -28.52
N ASP A 377 10.30 -16.10 -27.24
CA ASP A 377 10.59 -14.77 -26.72
C ASP A 377 11.98 -14.26 -27.17
N VAL A 378 13.00 -15.13 -27.23
CA VAL A 378 14.32 -14.77 -27.80
C VAL A 378 14.19 -14.44 -29.29
N GLU A 379 13.48 -15.25 -30.05
CA GLU A 379 13.27 -15.00 -31.48
C GLU A 379 12.48 -13.69 -31.73
N ALA A 380 11.53 -13.36 -30.86
CA ALA A 380 10.85 -12.07 -30.90
C ALA A 380 11.80 -10.90 -30.62
N LEU A 381 12.71 -11.04 -29.65
CA LEU A 381 13.75 -10.04 -29.38
C LEU A 381 14.68 -9.88 -30.58
N LYS A 382 15.19 -10.98 -31.17
CA LYS A 382 16.05 -10.95 -32.36
C LYS A 382 15.41 -10.18 -33.51
N ARG A 383 14.15 -10.47 -33.84
CA ARG A 383 13.38 -9.70 -34.83
C ARG A 383 13.29 -8.23 -34.46
N GLY A 384 13.04 -7.92 -33.18
CA GLY A 384 13.04 -6.55 -32.67
C GLY A 384 14.36 -5.81 -32.90
N PHE A 385 15.50 -6.43 -32.55
CA PHE A 385 16.83 -5.84 -32.73
C PHE A 385 17.18 -5.64 -34.21
N LEU A 386 16.85 -6.60 -35.07
CA LEU A 386 16.99 -6.45 -36.53
C LEU A 386 16.13 -5.30 -37.08
N ALA A 387 14.96 -5.05 -36.49
CA ALA A 387 14.08 -3.92 -36.84
C ALA A 387 14.51 -2.58 -36.21
N GLY A 388 15.70 -2.50 -35.59
CA GLY A 388 16.25 -1.26 -35.05
C GLY A 388 16.01 -1.04 -33.55
N ARG A 389 15.46 -2.03 -32.83
CA ARG A 389 15.40 -1.99 -31.36
C ARG A 389 16.82 -1.94 -30.79
N ARG A 390 16.99 -1.12 -29.76
CA ARG A 390 18.29 -0.93 -29.08
C ARG A 390 18.38 -1.61 -27.72
N LEU A 391 17.24 -1.97 -27.14
CA LEU A 391 17.11 -2.47 -25.79
C LEU A 391 16.08 -3.59 -25.73
N GLY A 392 16.41 -4.68 -25.05
CA GLY A 392 15.44 -5.69 -24.58
C GLY A 392 15.38 -5.70 -23.05
N LEU A 393 14.19 -5.85 -22.50
CA LEU A 393 13.94 -6.01 -21.07
C LEU A 393 12.97 -7.17 -20.83
N VAL A 394 13.49 -8.20 -20.18
CA VAL A 394 12.74 -9.34 -19.70
C VAL A 394 12.69 -9.27 -18.18
N ILE A 395 11.49 -9.36 -17.62
CA ILE A 395 11.29 -9.41 -16.17
C ILE A 395 10.88 -10.84 -15.78
N ARG A 396 11.52 -11.37 -14.76
CA ARG A 396 11.23 -12.71 -14.21
C ARG A 396 10.85 -12.57 -12.74
N ASN A 397 9.73 -13.16 -12.34
CA ASN A 397 9.42 -13.38 -10.92
C ASN A 397 10.36 -14.46 -10.32
N GLU A 398 10.89 -14.23 -9.12
CA GLU A 398 11.95 -15.05 -8.49
C GLU A 398 11.65 -16.56 -8.44
N MET A 399 10.39 -16.96 -8.26
CA MET A 399 9.96 -18.36 -8.28
C MET A 399 9.04 -18.67 -9.47
N ALA A 400 9.24 -18.02 -10.61
CA ALA A 400 8.48 -18.32 -11.83
C ALA A 400 8.65 -19.78 -12.29
N ASN A 401 9.86 -20.33 -12.12
CA ASN A 401 10.19 -21.72 -12.39
C ASN A 401 11.45 -22.13 -11.61
N ASP A 402 11.50 -23.35 -11.07
CA ASP A 402 12.61 -23.84 -10.24
C ASP A 402 13.89 -24.15 -11.05
N VAL A 403 13.77 -24.44 -12.35
CA VAL A 403 14.88 -24.81 -13.23
C VAL A 403 15.28 -23.66 -14.14
N TYR A 404 14.29 -22.99 -14.74
CA TYR A 404 14.52 -21.83 -15.61
C TYR A 404 14.69 -20.56 -14.77
N ASP A 405 15.80 -20.50 -14.04
CA ASP A 405 16.18 -19.34 -13.23
C ASP A 405 16.72 -18.18 -14.09
N ALA A 406 16.96 -17.02 -13.48
CA ALA A 406 17.43 -15.84 -14.21
C ALA A 406 18.79 -16.05 -14.89
N ARG A 407 19.65 -16.92 -14.34
CA ARG A 407 20.98 -17.22 -14.90
C ARG A 407 20.86 -18.14 -16.10
N PHE A 408 20.01 -19.17 -16.00
CA PHE A 408 19.68 -20.05 -17.12
C PHE A 408 19.08 -19.25 -18.27
N MET A 409 18.06 -18.41 -18.00
CA MET A 409 17.46 -17.54 -19.02
C MET A 409 18.50 -16.61 -19.64
N GLY A 410 19.36 -16.00 -18.81
CA GLY A 410 20.44 -15.14 -19.30
C GLY A 410 21.41 -15.87 -20.23
N ALA A 411 21.87 -17.06 -19.85
CA ALA A 411 22.79 -17.87 -20.65
C ALA A 411 22.16 -18.36 -21.95
N LEU A 412 20.90 -18.81 -21.89
CA LEU A 412 20.14 -19.20 -23.09
C LEU A 412 20.00 -18.03 -24.05
N TYR A 413 19.61 -16.86 -23.54
CA TYR A 413 19.39 -15.69 -24.39
C TYR A 413 20.69 -15.19 -25.01
N GLU A 414 21.82 -15.27 -24.29
CA GLU A 414 23.15 -14.90 -24.79
C GLU A 414 23.60 -15.83 -25.93
N GLU A 415 23.43 -17.14 -25.75
CA GLU A 415 23.81 -18.12 -26.77
C GLU A 415 22.96 -17.96 -28.03
N GLU A 416 21.65 -17.80 -27.88
CA GLU A 416 20.70 -17.73 -28.99
C GLU A 416 20.69 -16.36 -29.70
N SER A 417 21.15 -15.29 -29.03
CA SER A 417 21.25 -13.95 -29.64
C SER A 417 22.45 -13.81 -30.58
N GLY A 418 23.53 -14.55 -30.32
CA GLY A 418 24.79 -14.40 -31.05
C GLY A 418 25.28 -12.95 -31.04
N ASP A 419 25.76 -12.45 -32.18
CA ASP A 419 26.29 -11.09 -32.31
C ASP A 419 25.21 -9.97 -32.37
N LEU A 420 23.92 -10.32 -32.26
CA LEU A 420 22.83 -9.32 -32.39
C LEU A 420 22.70 -8.42 -31.17
N PHE A 421 22.88 -8.97 -29.97
CA PHE A 421 22.84 -8.23 -28.71
C PHE A 421 23.46 -9.02 -27.56
N ASP A 422 24.09 -8.31 -26.61
CA ASP A 422 24.55 -8.91 -25.36
C ASP A 422 23.39 -9.05 -24.36
N VAL A 423 23.52 -9.99 -23.44
CA VAL A 423 22.58 -10.24 -22.34
C VAL A 423 23.23 -9.96 -21.00
N ARG A 424 22.46 -9.34 -20.10
CA ARG A 424 22.87 -9.09 -18.71
C ARG A 424 21.76 -9.53 -17.76
N VAL A 425 22.16 -10.26 -16.72
CA VAL A 425 21.26 -10.68 -15.65
C VAL A 425 21.37 -9.70 -14.49
N ALA A 426 20.24 -9.22 -13.99
CA ALA A 426 20.17 -8.35 -12.82
C ALA A 426 19.18 -8.92 -11.80
N ILE A 427 19.68 -9.28 -10.61
CA ILE A 427 18.85 -9.74 -9.49
C ILE A 427 18.70 -8.58 -8.52
N LEU A 428 17.51 -7.98 -8.46
CA LEU A 428 17.31 -6.78 -7.63
C LEU A 428 17.37 -7.10 -6.13
N GLY A 429 16.91 -8.29 -5.74
CA GLY A 429 16.92 -8.75 -4.35
C GLY A 429 16.24 -7.77 -3.39
N HIS A 430 16.82 -7.58 -2.20
CA HIS A 430 16.22 -6.82 -1.10
C HIS A 430 16.13 -5.31 -1.35
N LEU A 431 16.73 -4.77 -2.41
CA LEU A 431 16.49 -3.37 -2.83
C LEU A 431 14.99 -3.09 -3.01
N GLN A 432 14.24 -4.12 -3.37
CA GLN A 432 12.79 -4.07 -3.59
C GLN A 432 11.99 -3.86 -2.30
N GLN A 433 12.57 -4.09 -1.11
CA GLN A 433 11.92 -3.68 0.14
C GLN A 433 11.98 -2.16 0.35
N GLY A 434 12.68 -1.43 -0.53
CA GLY A 434 12.78 0.02 -0.47
C GLY A 434 13.46 0.53 0.80
N GLY A 435 13.17 1.79 1.12
CA GLY A 435 13.61 2.42 2.36
C GLY A 435 12.41 3.04 3.07
N ALA A 436 12.25 4.35 2.94
CA ALA A 436 11.04 5.00 3.41
C ALA A 436 9.82 4.58 2.55
N PRO A 437 8.67 4.25 3.16
CA PRO A 437 7.45 3.91 2.41
C PRO A 437 7.02 5.06 1.51
N THR A 438 6.40 4.77 0.37
CA THR A 438 5.79 5.77 -0.51
C THR A 438 4.61 6.47 0.16
N PRO A 439 4.22 7.68 -0.29
CA PRO A 439 3.01 8.33 0.22
C PRO A 439 1.76 7.44 0.13
N PHE A 440 1.65 6.65 -0.95
CA PHE A 440 0.56 5.69 -1.12
C PHE A 440 0.51 4.68 0.02
N ASP A 441 1.62 3.97 0.29
CA ASP A 441 1.65 2.97 1.36
C ASP A 441 1.44 3.60 2.75
N ARG A 442 1.94 4.81 3.00
CA ARG A 442 1.71 5.51 4.29
C ARG A 442 0.23 5.80 4.51
N ILE A 443 -0.45 6.33 3.50
CA ILE A 443 -1.87 6.70 3.57
C ILE A 443 -2.72 5.43 3.64
N HIS A 444 -2.44 4.44 2.79
CA HIS A 444 -3.13 3.14 2.76
C HIS A 444 -3.02 2.43 4.12
N ALA A 445 -1.81 2.36 4.68
CA ALA A 445 -1.56 1.78 5.99
C ALA A 445 -2.33 2.48 7.11
N THR A 446 -2.35 3.82 7.09
CA THR A 446 -3.04 4.62 8.10
C THR A 446 -4.56 4.41 8.03
N ARG A 447 -5.13 4.37 6.81
CA ARG A 447 -6.58 4.16 6.60
C ARG A 447 -7.01 2.77 7.05
N LEU A 448 -6.37 1.72 6.54
CA LEU A 448 -6.69 0.35 6.91
C LEU A 448 -6.54 0.10 8.41
N ALA A 449 -5.49 0.63 9.04
CA ALA A 449 -5.28 0.49 10.47
C ALA A 449 -6.37 1.18 11.31
N GLY A 450 -6.86 2.33 10.87
CA GLY A 450 -7.98 3.00 11.53
C GLY A 450 -9.25 2.17 11.49
N GLU A 451 -9.60 1.66 10.31
CA GLU A 451 -10.76 0.77 10.16
C GLU A 451 -10.59 -0.54 10.96
N CYS A 452 -9.38 -1.10 11.01
CA CYS A 452 -9.10 -2.29 11.82
C CYS A 452 -9.33 -2.05 13.31
N ILE A 453 -8.93 -0.89 13.84
CA ILE A 453 -9.17 -0.58 15.27
C ILE A 453 -10.65 -0.38 15.53
N ASP A 454 -11.37 0.27 14.62
CA ASP A 454 -12.81 0.48 14.75
C ASP A 454 -13.57 -0.85 14.77
N HIS A 455 -13.21 -1.76 13.86
CA HIS A 455 -13.72 -3.12 13.80
C HIS A 455 -13.35 -3.91 15.07
N LEU A 456 -12.07 -3.89 15.46
CA LEU A 456 -11.60 -4.64 16.63
C LEU A 456 -12.26 -4.18 17.94
N ILE A 457 -12.50 -2.88 18.11
CA ILE A 457 -13.24 -2.33 19.26
C ILE A 457 -14.70 -2.80 19.26
N ALA A 458 -15.35 -2.83 18.09
CA ALA A 458 -16.73 -3.29 17.98
C ALA A 458 -16.85 -4.78 18.35
N GLU A 459 -15.96 -5.62 17.83
CA GLU A 459 -15.95 -7.06 18.10
C GLU A 459 -15.57 -7.38 19.56
N ALA A 460 -14.58 -6.68 20.14
CA ALA A 460 -14.11 -6.94 21.51
C ALA A 460 -14.96 -6.27 22.61
N GLY A 461 -15.80 -5.31 22.21
CA GLY A 461 -16.74 -4.61 23.10
C GLY A 461 -18.16 -5.18 23.09
N GLY A 462 -18.48 -6.09 22.16
CA GLY A 462 -19.80 -6.70 22.01
C GLY A 462 -20.15 -7.69 23.11
N SER A 463 -21.45 -8.02 23.21
CA SER A 463 -21.99 -9.01 24.16
C SER A 463 -21.93 -10.45 23.62
N GLU A 464 -21.67 -10.62 22.33
CA GLU A 464 -21.50 -11.92 21.65
C GLU A 464 -20.00 -12.22 21.47
N PRO A 465 -19.59 -13.49 21.29
CA PRO A 465 -18.21 -13.82 20.95
C PRO A 465 -17.80 -13.09 19.68
N GLY A 466 -16.85 -12.16 19.81
CA GLY A 466 -16.44 -11.33 18.68
C GLY A 466 -15.77 -12.15 17.58
N THR A 467 -15.97 -11.73 16.34
CA THR A 467 -15.46 -12.40 15.15
C THR A 467 -13.99 -12.05 14.91
N SER A 468 -13.25 -13.00 14.36
CA SER A 468 -11.91 -12.74 13.83
C SER A 468 -11.98 -12.56 12.33
N SER A 469 -11.23 -11.62 11.79
CA SER A 469 -11.33 -11.21 10.40
C SER A 469 -9.97 -10.89 9.79
N PHE A 470 -9.93 -10.77 8.48
CA PHE A 470 -8.85 -10.05 7.79
C PHE A 470 -9.45 -8.93 6.94
N VAL A 471 -8.75 -7.80 6.90
CA VAL A 471 -9.17 -6.62 6.14
C VAL A 471 -8.52 -6.63 4.76
N GLY A 472 -9.14 -5.94 3.81
CA GLY A 472 -8.58 -5.72 2.48
C GLY A 472 -9.36 -4.70 1.68
N LEU A 473 -8.70 -4.15 0.67
CA LEU A 473 -9.31 -3.25 -0.31
C LEU A 473 -9.87 -4.07 -1.47
N ASP A 474 -11.19 -4.03 -1.69
CA ASP A 474 -11.88 -4.73 -2.77
C ASP A 474 -12.83 -3.77 -3.49
N GLY A 475 -12.58 -3.51 -4.77
CA GLY A 475 -13.36 -2.56 -5.56
C GLY A 475 -13.33 -1.14 -4.98
N GLY A 476 -12.20 -0.72 -4.41
CA GLY A 476 -12.02 0.60 -3.79
C GLY A 476 -12.74 0.81 -2.46
N LYS A 477 -13.31 -0.26 -1.88
CA LYS A 477 -13.92 -0.24 -0.55
C LYS A 477 -13.15 -1.17 0.36
N THR A 478 -13.00 -0.76 1.60
CA THR A 478 -12.49 -1.64 2.64
C THR A 478 -13.57 -2.64 3.02
N ARG A 479 -13.18 -3.91 3.15
CA ARG A 479 -14.07 -5.00 3.58
C ARG A 479 -13.33 -5.88 4.57
N PHE A 480 -14.11 -6.54 5.42
CA PHE A 480 -13.64 -7.55 6.36
C PHE A 480 -14.22 -8.90 5.94
N TRP A 481 -13.37 -9.92 5.91
CA TRP A 481 -13.76 -11.31 5.69
C TRP A 481 -13.52 -12.11 6.96
N ASP A 482 -14.36 -13.10 7.22
CA ASP A 482 -14.16 -14.00 8.35
C ASP A 482 -12.83 -14.73 8.21
N LEU A 483 -12.05 -14.81 9.29
CA LEU A 483 -10.77 -15.50 9.29
C LEU A 483 -10.92 -17.00 8.96
N GLN A 484 -12.09 -17.61 9.24
CA GLN A 484 -12.43 -18.97 8.79
C GLN A 484 -12.37 -19.14 7.28
N ASP A 485 -12.58 -18.05 6.53
CA ASP A 485 -12.58 -18.07 5.08
C ASP A 485 -11.17 -18.07 4.47
N PHE A 486 -10.13 -17.84 5.29
CA PHE A 486 -8.76 -17.77 4.83
C PHE A 486 -8.34 -19.00 3.98
N PRO A 487 -8.52 -20.26 4.43
CA PRO A 487 -8.10 -21.44 3.66
C PRO A 487 -8.85 -21.62 2.34
N ARG A 488 -10.12 -21.18 2.25
CA ARG A 488 -10.90 -21.28 1.00
C ARG A 488 -10.50 -20.22 -0.02
N MET A 489 -10.03 -19.05 0.42
CA MET A 489 -9.67 -17.93 -0.46
C MET A 489 -8.25 -18.02 -1.02
N VAL A 490 -7.42 -18.91 -0.50
CA VAL A 490 -6.01 -19.02 -0.89
C VAL A 490 -5.64 -20.38 -1.48
N ASP A 491 -4.58 -20.36 -2.29
CA ASP A 491 -3.82 -21.54 -2.65
C ASP A 491 -2.67 -21.69 -1.64
N LEU A 492 -2.86 -22.60 -0.67
CA LEU A 492 -1.89 -22.83 0.40
C LEU A 492 -0.54 -23.34 -0.13
N GLY A 493 -0.53 -24.11 -1.22
CA GLY A 493 0.70 -24.67 -1.77
C GLY A 493 1.58 -23.60 -2.42
N ASN A 494 0.95 -22.54 -2.94
CA ASN A 494 1.63 -21.45 -3.63
C ASN A 494 1.68 -20.13 -2.83
N GLU A 495 1.13 -20.11 -1.61
CA GLU A 495 1.14 -18.95 -0.72
C GLU A 495 0.59 -17.66 -1.39
N ARG A 496 -0.55 -17.76 -2.08
CA ARG A 496 -1.17 -16.65 -2.81
C ARG A 496 -2.70 -16.75 -2.85
N PRO A 497 -3.45 -15.67 -3.11
CA PRO A 497 -4.89 -15.73 -3.28
C PRO A 497 -5.27 -16.50 -4.54
N ARG A 498 -6.43 -17.16 -4.53
CA ARG A 498 -6.98 -17.85 -5.71
C ARG A 498 -7.41 -16.86 -6.80
N ALA A 499 -7.96 -15.72 -6.39
CA ALA A 499 -8.37 -14.65 -7.30
C ALA A 499 -7.30 -13.56 -7.33
N GLN A 500 -6.76 -13.28 -8.52
CA GLN A 500 -5.67 -12.33 -8.74
C GLN A 500 -6.07 -11.35 -9.85
N TRP A 501 -6.59 -10.18 -9.44
CA TRP A 501 -7.21 -9.21 -10.35
C TRP A 501 -6.29 -8.73 -11.49
N TRP A 502 -4.99 -8.65 -11.20
CA TRP A 502 -3.96 -8.13 -12.08
C TRP A 502 -3.61 -9.08 -13.23
N LEU A 503 -3.99 -10.36 -13.16
CA LEU A 503 -3.83 -11.29 -14.29
C LEU A 503 -4.67 -10.88 -15.51
N ALA A 504 -5.78 -10.16 -15.30
CA ALA A 504 -6.58 -9.61 -16.38
C ALA A 504 -5.82 -8.54 -17.19
N LEU A 505 -4.80 -7.91 -16.60
CA LEU A 505 -3.97 -6.91 -17.28
C LEU A 505 -2.92 -7.54 -18.22
N GLN A 506 -2.78 -8.87 -18.22
CA GLN A 506 -1.79 -9.55 -19.05
C GLN A 506 -1.98 -9.26 -20.53
N GLY A 507 -3.23 -9.23 -21.01
CA GLY A 507 -3.52 -8.86 -22.40
C GLY A 507 -3.03 -7.46 -22.76
N VAL A 508 -3.07 -6.52 -21.81
CA VAL A 508 -2.56 -5.16 -21.98
C VAL A 508 -1.03 -5.16 -22.08
N ALA A 509 -0.34 -5.85 -21.17
CA ALA A 509 1.13 -5.92 -21.22
C ALA A 509 1.62 -6.66 -22.47
N ASP A 510 0.98 -7.76 -22.86
CA ASP A 510 1.35 -8.52 -24.05
C ASP A 510 1.10 -7.70 -25.34
N ALA A 511 0.03 -6.91 -25.40
CA ALA A 511 -0.24 -6.03 -26.53
C ALA A 511 0.82 -4.93 -26.69
N LEU A 512 1.33 -4.40 -25.58
CA LEU A 512 2.32 -3.31 -25.57
C LEU A 512 3.77 -3.80 -25.66
N GLY A 513 4.05 -5.03 -25.22
CA GLY A 513 5.39 -5.62 -25.22
C GLY A 513 5.82 -6.23 -26.56
N ARG A 514 4.87 -6.55 -27.45
CA ARG A 514 5.19 -7.11 -28.77
C ARG A 514 5.82 -6.04 -29.66
N ALA A 515 6.98 -6.36 -30.26
CA ALA A 515 7.44 -5.65 -31.44
C ALA A 515 6.39 -5.82 -32.54
N ASP A 516 6.11 -4.77 -33.30
CA ASP A 516 5.19 -4.79 -34.44
C ASP A 516 5.30 -6.12 -35.17
N ARG A 517 4.18 -6.85 -35.26
CA ARG A 517 4.05 -7.81 -36.35
C ARG A 517 4.02 -6.92 -37.58
N GLY A 518 5.18 -6.72 -38.19
CA GLY A 518 5.25 -6.23 -39.56
C GLY A 518 4.17 -6.97 -40.31
N THR A 519 3.29 -6.21 -40.95
CA THR A 519 2.18 -6.71 -41.74
C THR A 519 2.69 -7.85 -42.63
N ASP A 520 2.44 -9.10 -42.21
CA ASP A 520 2.45 -10.22 -43.14
C ASP A 520 1.27 -9.94 -44.08
N GLY A 521 1.60 -9.54 -45.30
CA GLY A 521 0.66 -9.22 -46.36
C GLY A 521 -0.15 -10.42 -46.83
#